data_AF-A0A1A8ZUM5-F1
#
_entry.id   AF-A0A1A8ZUM5-F1
#
_cell.length_a   1.000
_cell.length_b   1.000
_cell.length_c   1.000
_cell.angle_alpha   90.00
_cell.angle_beta   90.00
_cell.angle_gamma   90.00
#
_symmetry.space_group_name_H-M   'P 1'
#
loop_
_entity.id
_entity.type
_entity.pdbx_description
1 polymer ?
#
loop_
_entity_poly.entity_id
_entity_poly.type
_entity_poly.pdbx_seq_one_letter_code
_entity_poly.pdbx_strand_id
1 'polypeptide(L)'
;MEAARRALLRKRAGEVARHWPLLAAGLAAAWPGTFTEWAAGRPGNGSLRDGWDLARELRDRGTLPSLGAEELATREAAARYDGRTPPRPRRLPAVARAGGAVAVQLAGRVRLIRPAHR
;
A
#
# COMPACT_ATOMS: atom_id res chain seq x y z
N MET A 1 -12.94 -22.21 -16.64
CA MET A 1 -12.80 -21.75 -15.22
C MET A 1 -11.84 -20.58 -15.05
N GLU A 2 -10.81 -20.44 -15.88
CA GLU A 2 -9.77 -19.41 -15.69
C GLU A 2 -10.22 -17.97 -16.00
N ALA A 3 -11.09 -17.79 -17.01
CA ALA A 3 -11.65 -16.48 -17.35
C ALA A 3 -12.46 -15.85 -16.21
N ALA A 4 -13.27 -16.65 -15.50
CA ALA A 4 -14.05 -16.21 -14.34
C ALA A 4 -13.14 -15.79 -13.17
N ARG A 5 -12.09 -16.57 -12.87
CA ARG A 5 -11.09 -16.22 -11.85
C ARG A 5 -10.39 -14.90 -12.18
N ARG A 6 -9.98 -14.71 -13.44
CA ARG A 6 -9.36 -13.46 -13.91
C ARG A 6 -10.30 -12.25 -13.78
N ALA A 7 -11.59 -12.41 -14.10
CA ALA A 7 -12.58 -11.35 -13.94
C ALA A 7 -12.74 -10.92 -12.47
N LEU A 8 -12.80 -11.89 -11.54
CA LEU A 8 -12.87 -11.59 -10.10
C LEU A 8 -11.62 -10.87 -9.58
N LEU A 9 -10.43 -11.29 -10.02
CA LEU A 9 -9.18 -10.61 -9.65
C LEU A 9 -9.12 -9.18 -10.19
N ARG A 10 -9.60 -8.94 -11.42
CA ARG A 10 -9.72 -7.59 -11.98
C ARG A 10 -10.68 -6.71 -11.18
N LYS A 11 -11.82 -7.26 -10.75
CA LYS A 11 -12.75 -6.55 -9.86
C LYS A 11 -12.06 -6.15 -8.55
N ARG A 12 -11.38 -7.11 -7.90
CA ARG A 12 -10.61 -6.85 -6.67
C ARG A 12 -9.53 -5.78 -6.88
N ALA A 13 -8.81 -5.81 -8.01
CA ALA A 13 -7.83 -4.78 -8.35
C ALA A 13 -8.46 -3.38 -8.40
N GLY A 14 -9.67 -3.26 -8.96
CA GLY A 14 -10.41 -1.99 -8.96
C GLY A 14 -10.81 -1.53 -7.56
N GLU A 15 -11.28 -2.44 -6.70
CA GLU A 15 -11.65 -2.13 -5.31
C GLU A 15 -10.43 -1.71 -4.48
N VAL A 16 -9.28 -2.36 -4.67
CA VAL A 16 -8.02 -2.01 -3.99
C VAL A 16 -7.50 -0.67 -4.49
N ALA A 17 -7.55 -0.37 -5.79
CA ALA A 17 -7.14 0.93 -6.32
C ALA A 17 -7.93 2.10 -5.72
N ARG A 18 -9.23 1.91 -5.44
CA ARG A 18 -10.05 2.92 -4.74
C ARG A 18 -9.58 3.17 -3.31
N HIS A 19 -9.06 2.13 -2.65
CA HIS A 19 -8.54 2.24 -1.29
C HIS A 19 -7.07 2.64 -1.24
N TRP A 20 -6.30 2.42 -2.31
CA TRP A 20 -4.87 2.68 -2.43
C TRP A 20 -4.57 3.47 -3.73
N PRO A 21 -5.07 4.71 -3.85
CA PRO A 21 -5.03 5.45 -5.10
C PRO A 21 -3.62 5.85 -5.54
N LEU A 22 -2.70 6.17 -4.62
CA LEU A 22 -1.35 6.59 -4.98
C LEU A 22 -0.48 5.39 -5.38
N LEU A 23 -0.66 4.26 -4.71
CA LEU A 23 -0.06 2.99 -5.14
C LEU A 23 -0.50 2.61 -6.56
N ALA A 24 -1.81 2.65 -6.83
CA ALA A 24 -2.35 2.34 -8.14
C ALA A 24 -1.88 3.34 -9.20
N ALA A 25 -1.88 4.65 -8.90
CA ALA A 25 -1.37 5.68 -9.79
C ALA A 25 0.14 5.51 -10.07
N GLY A 26 0.93 5.13 -9.08
CA GLY A 26 2.36 4.88 -9.23
C GLY A 26 2.69 3.68 -10.11
N LEU A 27 1.81 2.68 -10.18
CA LEU A 27 1.94 1.53 -11.09
C LEU A 27 1.25 1.78 -12.45
N ALA A 28 0.39 2.79 -12.55
CA ALA A 28 -0.31 3.19 -13.77
C ALA A 28 -0.91 2.00 -14.55
N ALA A 29 -0.58 1.85 -15.83
CA ALA A 29 -1.09 0.78 -16.68
C ALA A 29 -0.67 -0.63 -16.20
N ALA A 30 0.43 -0.74 -15.43
CA ALA A 30 0.86 -2.01 -14.86
C ALA A 30 -0.01 -2.46 -13.67
N TRP A 31 -0.80 -1.56 -13.07
CA TRP A 31 -1.58 -1.84 -11.87
C TRP A 31 -2.40 -3.15 -11.93
N PRO A 32 -3.26 -3.38 -12.95
CA PRO A 32 -4.09 -4.57 -12.97
C PRO A 32 -3.26 -5.85 -13.09
N GLY A 33 -2.18 -5.82 -13.89
CA GLY A 33 -1.25 -6.94 -14.07
C GLY A 33 -0.58 -7.30 -12.75
N THR A 34 0.14 -6.35 -12.16
CA THR A 34 0.84 -6.50 -10.89
C THR A 34 -0.08 -7.01 -9.77
N PHE A 35 -1.28 -6.44 -9.64
CA PHE A 35 -2.21 -6.88 -8.60
C PHE A 35 -2.71 -8.31 -8.86
N THR A 36 -3.13 -8.62 -10.09
CA THR A 36 -3.71 -9.93 -10.40
C THR A 36 -2.68 -11.06 -10.30
N GLU A 37 -1.43 -10.81 -10.67
CA GLU A 37 -0.31 -11.74 -10.50
C GLU A 37 0.01 -11.96 -9.03
N TRP A 38 0.11 -10.89 -8.24
CA TRP A 38 0.35 -11.00 -6.80
C TRP A 38 -0.81 -11.71 -6.07
N ALA A 39 -2.06 -11.41 -6.43
CA ALA A 39 -3.24 -11.98 -5.80
C ALA A 39 -3.58 -13.40 -6.30
N ALA A 40 -2.89 -13.91 -7.32
CA ALA A 40 -3.11 -15.24 -7.86
C ALA A 40 -2.88 -16.30 -6.76
N GLY A 41 -3.91 -17.09 -6.47
CA GLY A 41 -3.86 -18.13 -5.44
C GLY A 41 -3.95 -17.62 -3.99
N ARG A 42 -4.04 -16.31 -3.76
CA ARG A 42 -4.16 -15.72 -2.41
C ARG A 42 -5.63 -15.43 -2.07
N PRO A 43 -6.11 -15.82 -0.87
CA PRO A 43 -7.42 -15.35 -0.38
C PRO A 43 -7.41 -13.83 -0.24
N GLY A 44 -8.57 -13.19 -0.42
CA GLY A 44 -8.71 -11.76 -0.19
C GLY A 44 -8.88 -11.47 1.30
N ASN A 45 -8.09 -10.52 1.83
CA ASN A 45 -8.16 -10.08 3.22
C ASN A 45 -8.82 -8.69 3.36
N GLY A 46 -9.42 -8.21 2.27
CA GLY A 46 -10.09 -6.91 2.15
C GLY A 46 -9.18 -5.87 1.50
N SER A 47 -9.77 -4.95 0.73
CA SER A 47 -9.06 -4.03 -0.16
C SER A 47 -7.98 -3.18 0.52
N LEU A 48 -8.21 -2.78 1.77
CA LEU A 48 -7.25 -2.03 2.57
C LEU A 48 -6.00 -2.88 2.92
N ARG A 49 -6.21 -4.14 3.34
CA ARG A 49 -5.14 -5.05 3.74
C ARG A 49 -4.37 -5.56 2.54
N ASP A 50 -5.09 -5.96 1.50
CA ASP A 50 -4.52 -6.45 0.24
C ASP A 50 -3.56 -5.41 -0.37
N GLY A 51 -3.95 -4.13 -0.41
CA GLY A 51 -3.06 -3.07 -0.90
C GLY A 51 -1.85 -2.82 0.00
N TRP A 52 -1.97 -3.02 1.31
CA TRP A 52 -0.86 -2.89 2.26
C TRP A 52 0.18 -3.99 2.07
N ASP A 53 -0.29 -5.23 1.98
CA ASP A 53 0.56 -6.40 1.81
C ASP A 53 1.26 -6.36 0.45
N LEU A 54 0.55 -5.97 -0.62
CA LEU A 54 1.15 -5.71 -1.93
C LEU A 54 2.23 -4.61 -1.86
N ALA A 55 1.94 -3.47 -1.23
CA ALA A 55 2.90 -2.38 -1.14
C ALA A 55 4.17 -2.78 -0.37
N ARG A 56 4.04 -3.57 0.70
CA ARG A 56 5.19 -4.14 1.42
C ARG A 56 5.99 -5.09 0.55
N GLU A 57 5.32 -5.99 -0.15
CA GLU A 57 5.99 -6.97 -1.01
C GLU A 57 6.73 -6.30 -2.18
N LEU A 58 6.18 -5.21 -2.76
CA LEU A 58 6.87 -4.38 -3.75
C LEU A 58 8.05 -3.62 -3.15
N ARG A 59 7.95 -3.14 -1.91
CA ARG A 59 9.06 -2.48 -1.20
C ARG A 59 10.21 -3.45 -0.99
N ASP A 60 9.90 -4.66 -0.54
CA ASP A 60 10.89 -5.70 -0.23
C ASP A 60 11.59 -6.17 -1.53
N ARG A 61 10.88 -6.14 -2.66
CA ARG A 61 11.43 -6.40 -4.00
C ARG A 61 12.16 -5.20 -4.62
N GLY A 62 12.15 -4.03 -3.97
CA GLY A 62 12.75 -2.79 -4.50
C GLY A 62 12.01 -2.19 -5.70
N THR A 63 10.77 -2.60 -5.97
CA THR A 63 9.98 -2.18 -7.13
C THR A 63 8.80 -1.27 -6.78
N LEU A 64 8.69 -0.85 -5.51
CA LEU A 64 7.63 0.05 -5.08
C LEU A 64 7.84 1.46 -5.65
N PRO A 65 6.90 2.00 -6.45
CA PRO A 65 6.99 3.38 -6.94
C PRO A 65 6.88 4.39 -5.79
N SER A 66 7.51 5.56 -5.95
CA SER A 66 7.58 6.59 -4.90
C SER A 66 6.20 7.01 -4.37
N LEU A 67 5.20 7.15 -5.24
CA LEU A 67 3.82 7.46 -4.82
C LEU A 67 3.22 6.38 -3.90
N GLY A 68 3.45 5.10 -4.22
CA GLY A 68 3.03 3.99 -3.37
C GLY A 68 3.82 3.92 -2.07
N ALA A 69 5.10 4.27 -2.10
CA ALA A 69 5.97 4.34 -0.92
C ALA A 69 5.53 5.42 0.07
N GLU A 70 5.13 6.59 -0.43
CA GLU A 70 4.59 7.69 0.39
C GLU A 70 3.24 7.34 1.02
N GLU A 71 2.36 6.69 0.27
CA GLU A 71 1.08 6.22 0.79
C GLU A 71 1.27 5.15 1.87
N LEU A 72 2.15 4.16 1.61
CA LEU A 72 2.48 3.12 2.59
C LEU A 72 3.05 3.74 3.87
N ALA A 73 4.00 4.67 3.76
CA ALA A 73 4.59 5.33 4.93
C ALA A 73 3.56 6.14 5.72
N THR A 74 2.66 6.85 5.05
CA THR A 74 1.58 7.61 5.69
C THR A 74 0.66 6.68 6.49
N ARG A 75 0.31 5.53 5.91
CA ARG A 75 -0.54 4.54 6.58
C ARG A 75 0.17 3.83 7.72
N GLU A 76 1.44 3.43 7.56
CA GLU A 76 2.26 2.82 8.62
C GLU A 76 2.51 3.77 9.80
N ALA A 77 2.56 5.07 9.52
CA ALA A 77 2.59 6.10 10.55
C ALA A 77 1.24 6.17 11.28
N ALA A 78 0.12 6.22 10.57
CA ALA A 78 -1.21 6.39 11.15
C ALA A 78 -1.76 5.15 11.89
N ALA A 79 -1.42 3.94 11.43
CA ALA A 79 -1.98 2.69 11.92
C ALA A 79 -0.93 1.59 12.02
N ARG A 80 -1.09 0.73 13.03
CA ARG A 80 -0.29 -0.48 13.17
C ARG A 80 -1.03 -1.61 12.46
N TYR A 81 -0.33 -2.26 11.53
CA TYR A 81 -0.81 -3.44 10.82
C TYR A 81 0.28 -4.52 10.79
N ASP A 82 -0.05 -5.69 11.32
CA ASP A 82 0.83 -6.85 11.51
C ASP A 82 0.66 -7.92 10.41
N GLY A 83 -0.18 -7.67 9.40
CA GLY A 83 -0.48 -8.63 8.34
C GLY A 83 -1.58 -9.66 8.69
N ARG A 84 -2.12 -9.64 9.91
CA ARG A 84 -3.09 -10.64 10.39
C ARG A 84 -4.34 -10.00 10.98
N THR A 85 -4.17 -9.00 11.83
CA THR A 85 -5.26 -8.29 12.52
C THR A 85 -5.69 -7.04 11.74
N PRO A 86 -6.96 -6.59 11.85
CA PRO A 86 -7.38 -5.32 11.25
C PRO A 86 -6.43 -4.17 11.67
N PRO A 87 -6.06 -3.26 10.74
CA PRO A 87 -5.21 -2.13 11.07
C PRO A 87 -5.79 -1.32 12.23
N ARG A 88 -5.03 -1.13 13.30
CA ARG A 88 -5.48 -0.35 14.47
C ARG A 88 -4.86 1.05 14.43
N PRO A 89 -5.64 2.12 14.66
CA PRO A 89 -5.11 3.48 14.71
C PRO A 89 -4.07 3.59 15.84
N ARG A 90 -2.93 4.22 15.54
CA ARG A 90 -1.88 4.45 16.54
C ARG A 90 -2.20 5.70 17.35
N ARG A 91 -2.10 5.59 18.68
CA ARG A 91 -2.29 6.69 19.64
C ARG A 91 -0.97 7.36 20.06
N LEU A 92 0.17 6.82 19.60
CA LEU A 92 1.51 7.29 19.94
C LEU A 92 2.24 7.79 18.69
N PRO A 93 3.07 8.84 18.81
CA PRO A 93 3.83 9.38 17.67
C PRO A 93 4.77 8.33 17.06
N ALA A 94 4.87 8.32 15.73
CA ALA A 94 5.65 7.34 14.98
C ALA A 94 6.34 7.97 13.77
N VAL A 95 7.56 7.51 13.47
CA VAL A 95 8.32 7.92 12.29
C VAL A 95 8.41 6.72 11.34
N ALA A 96 7.98 6.88 10.10
CA ALA A 96 8.14 5.90 9.02
C ALA A 96 8.97 6.53 7.89
N ARG A 97 9.99 5.83 7.39
CA ARG A 97 10.82 6.30 6.26
C ARG A 97 10.51 5.51 5.00
N ALA A 98 10.41 6.19 3.87
CA ALA A 98 10.25 5.57 2.56
C ALA A 98 10.93 6.42 1.47
N GLY A 99 11.86 5.82 0.72
CA GLY A 99 12.37 6.37 -0.55
C GLY A 99 12.89 7.82 -0.48
N GLY A 100 13.58 8.19 0.60
CA GLY A 100 14.08 9.55 0.82
C GLY A 100 13.15 10.47 1.61
N ALA A 101 11.87 10.13 1.80
CA ALA A 101 10.93 10.88 2.63
C ALA A 101 10.77 10.26 4.03
N VAL A 102 10.50 11.10 5.01
CA VAL A 102 10.20 10.72 6.39
C VAL A 102 8.77 11.16 6.72
N ALA A 103 7.85 10.21 6.86
CA ALA A 103 6.53 10.47 7.42
C ALA A 103 6.61 10.46 8.96
N VAL A 104 6.20 11.55 9.59
CA VAL A 104 6.16 11.67 11.06
C VAL A 104 4.70 11.87 11.48
N GLN A 105 4.18 10.96 12.31
CA GLN A 105 2.93 11.17 13.03
C GLN A 105 3.23 11.79 14.40
N LEU A 106 2.64 12.95 14.67
CA LEU A 106 2.69 13.64 15.96
C LEU A 106 1.28 14.13 16.31
N ALA A 107 0.76 13.73 17.48
CA ALA A 107 -0.55 14.13 17.99
C ALA A 107 -1.72 13.93 16.99
N GLY A 108 -1.77 12.80 16.28
CA GLY A 108 -2.85 12.47 15.33
C GLY A 108 -2.74 13.12 13.94
N ARG A 109 -1.72 13.95 13.69
CA ARG A 109 -1.42 14.49 12.36
C ARG A 109 -0.20 13.79 11.77
N VAL A 110 -0.31 13.32 10.52
CA VAL A 110 0.81 12.79 9.73
C VAL A 110 1.35 13.92 8.87
N ARG A 111 2.66 14.20 8.97
CA ARG A 111 3.37 15.11 8.06
C ARG A 111 4.42 14.34 7.29
N LEU A 112 4.44 14.51 5.97
CA LEU A 112 5.49 13.99 5.12
C LEU A 112 6.60 15.05 5.03
N ILE A 113 7.82 14.69 5.42
CA ILE A 113 9.00 15.55 5.32
C ILE A 113 9.92 14.94 4.25
N ARG A 114 10.08 15.64 3.13
CA ARG A 114 11.17 15.37 2.18
C ARG A 114 12.39 16.22 2.58
N PRO A 115 13.54 15.64 2.90
CA PRO A 115 14.78 16.39 2.96
C PRO A 115 15.14 16.85 1.55
N ALA A 116 15.41 18.15 1.39
CA ALA A 116 15.99 18.69 0.16
C ALA A 116 17.40 18.13 0.02
N HIS A 117 17.65 17.42 -1.08
CA HIS A 117 19.00 17.00 -1.45
C HIS A 117 19.82 18.25 -1.76
N ARG A 118 20.95 18.43 -1.08
CA ARG A 118 21.94 19.47 -1.37
C ARG A 118 22.90 18.98 -2.43
#